data_AF-Q3U8I1-F1
#
_entry.id   AF-Q3U8I1-F1
#
_cell.length_a   1.000
_cell.length_b   1.000
_cell.length_c   1.000
_cell.angle_alpha   90.00
_cell.angle_beta   90.00
_cell.angle_gamma   90.00
#
_symmetry.space_group_name_H-M   'P 1'
#
loop_
_entity.id
_entity.type
_entity.pdbx_description
1 polymer ?
#
loop_
_entity_poly.entity_id
_entity_poly.type
_entity_poly.pdbx_seq_one_letter_code
_entity_poly.pdbx_strand_id
1 'polypeptide(L)' 'LADCNLLPKLHIVKVVAKKYRNFDIPKGMTGIWRYLTNAYSRDEFTNTCPSDKEVEIAYSDVAKRLTK' A
#
# COMPACT_ATOMS: atom_id res chain seq x y z
N LEU A 1 -17.40 -6.54 -0.54
CA LEU A 1 -17.20 -6.04 0.85
C LEU A 1 -15.80 -6.32 1.37
N ALA A 2 -15.27 -7.54 1.23
CA ALA A 2 -13.92 -7.89 1.67
C ALA A 2 -12.83 -7.03 0.99
N ASP A 3 -12.93 -6.81 -0.32
CA ASP A 3 -11.94 -6.05 -1.10
C ASP A 3 -11.85 -4.59 -0.65
N CYS A 4 -13.00 -3.95 -0.40
CA CYS A 4 -13.07 -2.55 0.05
C CYS A 4 -12.40 -2.34 1.42
N ASN A 5 -12.33 -3.38 2.26
CA ASN A 5 -11.66 -3.32 3.55
C ASN A 5 -10.16 -3.62 3.43
N LEU A 6 -9.79 -4.58 2.57
CA LEU A 6 -8.42 -5.06 2.44
C LEU A 6 -7.55 -4.16 1.56
N LEU A 7 -8.04 -3.75 0.38
CA LEU A 7 -7.24 -3.04 -0.63
C LEU A 7 -6.65 -1.72 -0.13
N PRO A 8 -7.40 -0.85 0.59
CA PRO A 8 -6.82 0.39 1.11
C PRO A 8 -5.68 0.13 2.10
N LYS A 9 -5.84 -0.88 2.98
CA LYS A 9 -4.81 -1.27 3.96
C LYS A 9 -3.59 -1.86 3.28
N LEU A 10 -3.80 -2.72 2.29
CA LEU A 10 -2.72 -3.36 1.55
C LEU A 10 -1.92 -2.33 0.73
N HIS A 11 -2.58 -1.35 0.13
CA HIS A 11 -1.93 -0.23 -0.54
C HIS A 11 -1.06 0.59 0.42
N ILE A 12 -1.59 0.96 1.60
CA ILE A 12 -0.83 1.67 2.63
C ILE A 12 0.41 0.88 3.04
N VAL A 13 0.27 -0.43 3.30
CA VAL A 13 1.40 -1.30 3.66
C VAL A 13 2.46 -1.30 2.55
N LYS A 14 2.05 -1.45 1.28
CA LYS A 14 2.96 -1.43 0.13
C LYS A 14 3.77 -0.12 0.07
N VAL A 15 3.10 1.03 0.18
CA VAL A 15 3.73 2.36 0.07
C VAL A 15 4.64 2.64 1.27
N VAL A 16 4.12 2.51 2.49
CA VAL A 16 4.84 2.85 3.73
C VAL A 16 6.02 1.92 3.95
N ALA A 17 5.86 0.62 3.75
CA ALA A 17 6.95 -0.35 3.96
C ALA A 17 8.09 -0.12 2.96
N LYS A 18 7.75 0.20 1.69
CA LYS A 18 8.77 0.55 0.70
C LYS A 18 9.50 1.83 1.08
N LYS A 19 8.76 2.90 1.40
CA LYS A 19 9.35 4.21 1.70
C LYS A 19 10.25 4.20 2.94
N TYR A 20 9.78 3.61 4.04
CA TYR A 20 10.43 3.77 5.35
C TYR A 20 11.27 2.59 5.79
N ARG A 21 11.13 1.42 5.15
CA ARG A 21 11.87 0.20 5.52
C ARG A 21 12.55 -0.49 4.34
N ASN A 22 12.50 0.11 3.15
CA ASN A 22 12.99 -0.47 1.90
C ASN A 22 12.52 -1.92 1.69
N PHE A 23 11.30 -2.22 2.16
CA PHE A 23 10.70 -3.53 2.05
C PHE A 23 9.72 -3.54 0.88
N ASP A 24 9.91 -4.46 -0.05
CA ASP A 24 8.95 -4.76 -1.11
C ASP A 24 8.24 -6.08 -0.81
N ILE A 25 6.97 -6.18 -1.21
CA ILE A 25 6.26 -7.46 -1.22
C ILE A 25 7.07 -8.42 -2.13
N PRO A 26 7.51 -9.59 -1.63
CA PRO A 26 8.35 -10.49 -2.41
C PRO A 26 7.71 -10.84 -3.76
N LYS A 27 8.49 -10.83 -4.85
CA LYS A 27 8.00 -11.13 -6.20
C LYS A 27 7.40 -12.55 -6.32
N GLY A 28 7.85 -13.48 -5.47
CA GLY A 28 7.30 -14.84 -5.40
C GLY A 28 5.87 -14.92 -4.88
N MET A 29 5.34 -13.86 -4.25
CA MET A 29 3.94 -13.78 -3.81
C MET A 29 3.01 -13.39 -4.98
N THR A 30 3.00 -14.21 -6.02
CA THR A 30 2.31 -13.92 -7.30
C THR A 30 0.81 -13.66 -7.16
N GLY A 31 0.15 -14.31 -6.19
CA GLY A 31 -1.27 -14.08 -5.89
C GLY A 31 -1.55 -12.65 -5.42
N ILE A 32 -0.68 -12.09 -4.57
CA ILE A 32 -0.81 -10.71 -4.06
C ILE A 32 -0.56 -9.72 -5.20
N TRP A 33 0.47 -9.94 -5.99
CA TRP A 33 0.78 -9.08 -7.14
C TRP A 33 -0.36 -9.07 -8.16
N ARG A 34 -0.89 -10.25 -8.53
CA ARG A 34 -2.05 -10.35 -9.42
C ARG A 34 -3.26 -9.61 -8.85
N TYR A 35 -3.53 -9.74 -7.55
CA TYR A 35 -4.64 -9.06 -6.89
C TYR A 35 -4.48 -7.53 -6.92
N LEU A 36 -3.30 -7.02 -6.55
CA LEU A 36 -3.00 -5.60 -6.61
C LEU A 36 -3.07 -5.05 -8.04
N THR A 37 -2.48 -5.74 -9.02
CA THR A 37 -2.53 -5.32 -10.43
C THR A 37 -3.97 -5.21 -10.93
N ASN A 38 -4.81 -6.20 -10.63
CA ASN A 38 -6.22 -6.18 -11.00
C ASN A 38 -6.99 -5.05 -10.29
N ALA A 39 -6.66 -4.74 -9.04
CA ALA A 39 -7.27 -3.63 -8.31
C ALA A 39 -6.86 -2.26 -8.87
N TYR A 40 -5.57 -2.07 -9.18
CA TYR A 40 -5.08 -0.83 -9.78
C TYR A 40 -5.56 -0.60 -11.22
N SER A 41 -6.17 -1.58 -11.88
CA SER A 41 -6.83 -1.39 -13.19
C SER A 41 -8.33 -1.08 -13.07
N ARG A 42 -8.86 -0.89 -11.84
CA ARG A 42 -10.27 -0.65 -11.57
C ARG A 42 -10.48 0.76 -11.04
N ASP A 43 -11.36 1.50 -11.72
CA ASP A 43 -11.69 2.89 -11.41
C ASP A 43 -12.19 3.07 -9.97
N GLU A 44 -12.91 2.07 -9.44
CA GLU A 44 -13.44 2.10 -8.07
C GLU A 44 -12.32 2.18 -7.03
N PHE A 45 -11.16 1.59 -7.32
CA PHE A 45 -10.01 1.64 -6.44
C PHE A 45 -9.08 2.81 -6.76
N THR A 46 -8.76 3.04 -8.04
CA THR A 46 -7.81 4.09 -8.44
C THR A 46 -8.33 5.50 -8.15
N ASN A 47 -9.63 5.75 -8.32
CA ASN A 47 -10.21 7.08 -8.07
C ASN A 47 -10.51 7.36 -6.60
N THR A 48 -10.44 6.36 -5.73
CA THR A 48 -10.72 6.50 -4.29
C THR A 48 -9.49 6.33 -3.41
N CYS A 49 -8.42 5.74 -3.94
CA CYS A 49 -7.16 5.57 -3.23
C CYS A 49 -6.43 6.92 -3.10
N PRO A 50 -5.91 7.28 -1.91
CA PRO A 50 -5.04 8.45 -1.78
C PRO A 50 -3.76 8.27 -2.59
N SER A 51 -3.11 9.38 -2.93
CA SER A 51 -1.81 9.33 -3.58
C SER A 51 -0.74 8.76 -2.65
N ASP A 52 0.27 8.09 -3.21
CA ASP A 52 1.40 7.55 -2.45
C ASP A 52 2.03 8.62 -1.54
N LYS A 53 2.15 9.88 -2.00
CA LYS A 53 2.72 10.98 -1.24
C LYS A 53 1.90 11.35 0.00
N GLU A 54 0.57 11.35 -0.09
CA GLU A 54 -0.29 11.62 1.07
C GLU A 54 -0.16 10.53 2.12
N VAL A 55 -0.09 9.27 1.68
CA VAL A 55 0.14 8.11 2.56
C VAL A 55 1.51 8.23 3.24
N GLU A 56 2.56 8.57 2.51
CA GLU A 56 3.89 8.80 3.08
C GLU A 56 3.86 9.91 4.15
N ILE A 57 3.29 11.07 3.83
CA ILE A 57 3.19 12.20 4.77
C ILE A 57 2.45 11.79 6.04
N ALA A 58 1.31 11.11 5.91
CA ALA A 58 0.49 10.66 7.03
C ALA A 58 1.24 9.71 7.99
N TYR A 59 2.15 8.89 7.47
CA TYR A 59 2.93 7.93 8.28
C TYR A 59 4.31 8.42 8.69
N SER A 60 4.73 9.60 8.23
CA SER A 60 6.08 10.11 8.40
C SER A 60 6.54 10.18 9.87
N ASP A 61 5.68 10.61 10.79
CA ASP A 61 6.03 10.74 12.20
C ASP A 61 6.04 9.41 12.95
N VAL A 62 5.12 8.50 12.62
CA VAL A 62 5.09 7.15 13.22
C VAL A 62 6.29 6.33 12.73
N ALA A 63 6.63 6.43 11.45
CA ALA A 63 7.73 5.68 10.85
C ALA A 63 9.12 6.07 11.42
N LYS A 64 9.32 7.36 11.76
CA LYS A 64 10.54 7.87 12.43
C LYS A 64 10.70 7.34 13.85
N ARG A 65 9.62 7.13 14.60
CA ARG A 65 9.69 6.65 15.99
C ARG A 65 10.11 5.19 16.09
N LEU A 66 9.84 4.42 15.04
CA LEU A 66 10.10 2.98 14.96
C LEU A 66 11.53 2.65 14.47
N THR A 67 12.42 3.63 14.29
CA THR A 67 13.84 3.40 13.97
C THR A 67 14.75 3.49 15.21
N LYS A 68 14.20 3.16 16.39
CA LYS A 68 14.97 3.01 17.64
C LYS A 68 15.51 1.60 17.78
#